data_AF-A0A9E0XXE8-F1
#
_entry.id   AF-A0A9E0XXE8-F1
#
_cell.length_a   1.000
_cell.length_b   1.000
_cell.length_c   1.000
_cell.angle_alpha   90.00
_cell.angle_beta   90.00
_cell.angle_gamma   90.00
#
_symmetry.space_group_name_H-M   'P 1'
#
loop_
_entity.id
_entity.type
_entity.pdbx_description
1 polymer ?
#
loop_
_entity_poly.entity_id
_entity_poly.type
_entity_poly.pdbx_seq_one_letter_code
_entity_poly.pdbx_strand_id
1 'polypeptide(L)'
;MRLWENIKKFFTSRSSIGSRAERAAACYLKKSKHLKVLALNYRHSHYETDIVCYDKASDCIVFVEVKCRPLGAKVAGYYAATSKRKKSNLKKSAIAFLRENFAYGKNYRFDVVEVEHDEKGNFVNINHFEGF
;
A
#
# COMPACT_ATOMS: atom_id res chain seq x y z
N MET A 1 -3.91 21.72 3.24
CA MET A 1 -3.33 21.38 1.92
C MET A 1 -1.82 21.17 2.06
N ARG A 2 -1.38 19.93 2.34
CA ARG A 2 0.05 19.57 2.49
C ARG A 2 0.39 18.26 1.75
N LEU A 3 -0.07 18.15 0.51
CA LEU A 3 0.25 17.00 -0.35
C LEU A 3 1.75 16.92 -0.69
N TRP A 4 2.49 18.04 -0.61
CA TRP A 4 3.91 18.11 -1.01
C TRP A 4 4.90 17.68 0.07
N GLU A 5 4.55 17.72 1.36
CA GLU A 5 5.47 17.32 2.44
C GLU A 5 5.71 15.80 2.46
N ASN A 6 4.76 14.99 2.00
CA ASN A 6 4.86 13.52 1.97
C ASN A 6 5.76 12.98 0.84
N ILE A 7 6.09 13.80 -0.17
CA ILE A 7 6.99 13.39 -1.26
C ILE A 7 8.43 13.26 -0.73
N LYS A 8 8.82 14.03 0.30
CA LYS A 8 10.21 14.05 0.82
C LYS A 8 10.66 12.74 1.47
N LYS A 9 9.74 11.86 1.90
CA LYS A 9 10.09 10.54 2.44
C LYS A 9 10.52 9.51 1.39
N PHE A 10 10.46 9.83 0.09
CA PHE A 10 10.91 8.94 -0.99
C PHE A 10 12.39 8.53 -0.89
N PHE A 11 13.24 9.31 -0.22
CA PHE A 11 14.69 9.24 -0.39
C PHE A 11 15.49 8.79 0.85
N THR A 12 14.90 8.57 2.02
CA THR A 12 15.68 8.50 3.28
C THR A 12 15.56 7.22 4.12
N SER A 13 14.92 6.14 3.65
CA SER A 13 14.99 4.87 4.41
C SER A 13 16.14 3.98 3.90
N ARG A 14 16.91 3.43 4.85
CA ARG A 14 17.93 2.38 4.65
C ARG A 14 17.38 1.37 3.63
N SER A 15 18.09 1.12 2.52
CA SER A 15 17.59 0.35 1.36
C SER A 15 17.35 -1.13 1.67
N SER A 16 16.31 -1.42 2.46
CA SER A 16 15.80 -2.75 2.67
C SER A 16 15.02 -3.21 1.45
N ILE A 17 14.92 -4.52 1.29
CA ILE A 17 14.09 -5.13 0.24
C ILE A 17 12.62 -4.70 0.36
N GLY A 18 12.13 -4.48 1.59
CA GLY A 18 10.78 -3.97 1.85
C GLY A 18 10.54 -2.57 1.26
N SER A 19 11.44 -1.61 1.50
CA SER A 19 11.30 -0.27 0.92
C SER A 19 11.42 -0.27 -0.62
N ARG A 20 12.24 -1.17 -1.18
CA ARG A 20 12.28 -1.39 -2.64
C ARG A 20 10.95 -1.96 -3.14
N ALA A 21 10.35 -2.90 -2.41
CA ALA A 21 9.07 -3.52 -2.76
C ALA A 21 7.91 -2.51 -2.71
N GLU A 22 7.85 -1.64 -1.71
CA GLU A 22 6.86 -0.55 -1.64
C GLU A 22 6.94 0.37 -2.86
N ARG A 23 8.15 0.75 -3.29
CA ARG A 23 8.36 1.56 -4.49
C ARG A 23 7.96 0.81 -5.76
N ALA A 24 8.28 -0.48 -5.86
CA ALA A 24 7.88 -1.30 -6.99
C ALA A 24 6.35 -1.45 -7.08
N ALA A 25 5.70 -1.69 -5.94
CA ALA A 25 4.25 -1.74 -5.82
C ALA A 25 3.59 -0.41 -6.21
N ALA A 26 4.10 0.73 -5.72
CA ALA A 26 3.59 2.04 -6.09
C ALA A 26 3.72 2.32 -7.59
N CYS A 27 4.85 1.94 -8.19
CA CYS A 27 5.07 2.05 -9.63
C CYS A 27 4.06 1.19 -10.42
N TYR A 28 3.87 -0.06 -9.99
CA TYR A 28 2.90 -0.99 -10.57
C TYR A 28 1.46 -0.46 -10.48
N LEU A 29 1.01 -0.03 -9.31
CA LEU A 29 -0.34 0.52 -9.12
C LEU A 29 -0.60 1.74 -10.01
N LYS A 30 0.42 2.61 -10.14
CA LYS A 30 0.33 3.78 -11.02
C LYS A 30 0.28 3.40 -12.50
N LYS A 31 1.18 2.55 -12.97
CA LYS A 31 1.37 2.28 -14.40
C LYS A 31 0.40 1.22 -14.94
N SER A 32 0.19 0.15 -14.19
CA SER A 32 -0.57 -1.02 -14.63
C SER A 32 -2.01 -1.01 -14.15
N LYS A 33 -2.30 -0.34 -13.01
CA LYS A 33 -3.67 -0.23 -12.46
C LYS A 33 -4.26 1.18 -12.59
N HIS A 34 -3.51 2.12 -13.17
CA HIS A 34 -3.92 3.51 -13.39
C HIS A 34 -4.38 4.25 -12.12
N LEU A 35 -3.92 3.82 -10.95
CA LEU A 35 -4.25 4.43 -9.67
C LEU A 35 -3.38 5.66 -9.42
N LYS A 36 -3.98 6.73 -8.88
CA LYS A 36 -3.23 7.92 -8.47
C LYS A 36 -2.66 7.69 -7.07
N VAL A 37 -1.34 7.53 -6.96
CA VAL A 37 -0.67 7.46 -5.65
C VAL A 37 -0.79 8.81 -4.93
N LEU A 38 -1.35 8.79 -3.72
CA LEU A 38 -1.53 9.96 -2.85
C LEU A 38 -0.46 10.03 -1.75
N ALA A 39 -0.08 8.88 -1.19
CA ALA A 39 0.93 8.79 -0.14
C ALA A 39 1.65 7.44 -0.17
N LEU A 40 2.90 7.44 0.32
CA LEU A 40 3.66 6.25 0.70
C LEU A 40 3.99 6.35 2.18
N ASN A 41 4.05 5.21 2.87
CA ASN A 41 4.36 5.12 4.29
C ASN A 41 3.55 6.12 5.13
N TYR A 42 2.23 6.16 4.87
CA TYR A 42 1.31 7.01 5.63
C TYR A 42 1.25 6.49 7.06
N ARG A 43 1.36 7.42 8.03
CA ARG A 43 1.34 7.10 9.44
C ARG A 43 0.47 8.10 10.18
N HIS A 44 -0.37 7.58 11.07
CA HIS A 44 -1.14 8.38 12.01
C HIS A 44 -1.11 7.68 13.36
N SER A 45 -0.50 8.32 14.37
CA SER A 45 -0.17 7.67 15.65
C SER A 45 0.64 6.38 15.40
N HIS A 46 0.22 5.24 15.94
CA HIS A 46 0.84 3.92 15.74
C HIS A 46 0.21 3.11 14.58
N TYR A 47 -0.66 3.73 13.78
CA TYR A 47 -1.28 3.10 12.62
C TYR A 47 -0.55 3.49 11.35
N GLU A 48 -0.37 2.52 10.46
CA GLU A 48 0.42 2.69 9.23
C GLU A 48 -0.32 2.13 8.03
N THR A 49 -0.10 2.73 6.87
CA THR A 49 -0.51 2.21 5.56
C THR A 49 0.62 2.45 4.57
N ASP A 50 1.04 1.38 3.88
CA ASP A 50 2.23 1.41 3.03
C ASP A 50 2.01 2.32 1.81
N ILE A 51 0.84 2.24 1.18
CA ILE A 51 0.49 3.08 0.03
C ILE A 51 -0.97 3.51 0.15
N VAL A 52 -1.25 4.79 -0.08
CA VAL A 52 -2.62 5.31 -0.26
C VAL A 52 -2.75 5.77 -1.70
N CYS A 53 -3.76 5.27 -2.41
CA CYS A 53 -4.08 5.66 -3.77
C CYS A 53 -5.50 6.20 -3.88
N TYR A 54 -5.78 6.82 -5.02
CA TYR A 54 -7.12 7.19 -5.46
C TYR A 54 -7.41 6.53 -6.79
N ASP A 55 -8.48 5.74 -6.83
CA ASP A 55 -9.08 5.22 -8.04
C ASP A 55 -10.12 6.22 -8.55
N LYS A 56 -9.82 6.85 -9.68
CA LYS A 56 -10.73 7.78 -10.34
C LYS A 56 -11.94 7.09 -10.97
N ALA A 57 -11.80 5.84 -11.42
CA ALA A 57 -12.87 5.14 -12.11
C ALA A 57 -14.01 4.77 -11.16
N SER A 58 -13.68 4.45 -9.90
CA SER A 58 -14.66 4.09 -8.86
C SER A 58 -14.88 5.16 -7.78
N ASP A 59 -14.25 6.33 -7.93
CA ASP A 59 -14.22 7.40 -6.92
C ASP A 59 -13.89 6.87 -5.50
N CYS A 60 -12.81 6.12 -5.41
CA CYS A 60 -12.49 5.32 -4.23
C CYS A 60 -11.06 5.57 -3.74
N ILE A 61 -10.90 5.72 -2.42
CA ILE A 61 -9.59 5.71 -1.78
C ILE A 61 -9.15 4.27 -1.52
N VAL A 62 -7.98 3.93 -2.03
CA VAL A 62 -7.44 2.57 -1.95
C VAL A 62 -6.28 2.57 -0.96
N PHE A 63 -6.48 1.91 0.17
CA PHE A 63 -5.44 1.70 1.18
C PHE A 63 -4.76 0.36 0.90
N VAL A 64 -3.47 0.40 0.57
CA VAL A 64 -2.72 -0.77 0.13
C VAL A 64 -1.68 -1.17 1.17
N GLU A 65 -1.69 -2.45 1.54
CA GLU A 65 -0.58 -3.11 2.25
C GLU A 65 0.35 -3.77 1.22
N VAL A 66 1.66 -3.68 1.41
CA VAL A 66 2.66 -4.31 0.55
C VAL A 66 3.28 -5.49 1.28
N LYS A 67 3.25 -6.67 0.67
CA LYS A 67 3.89 -7.88 1.21
C LYS A 67 5.03 -8.31 0.31
N CYS A 68 6.26 -8.11 0.77
CA CYS A 68 7.47 -8.60 0.11
C CYS A 68 7.76 -10.03 0.55
N ARG A 69 7.97 -10.96 -0.38
CA ARG A 69 8.24 -12.37 -0.07
C ARG A 69 9.26 -13.01 -1.02
N PRO A 70 10.01 -14.03 -0.58
CA PRO A 70 10.80 -14.86 -1.48
C PRO A 70 9.90 -15.61 -2.48
N LEU A 71 10.41 -15.82 -3.69
CA LEU A 71 9.78 -16.65 -4.71
C LEU A 71 9.53 -18.06 -4.16
N GLY A 72 8.32 -18.59 -4.37
CA GLY A 72 7.94 -19.93 -3.92
C GLY A 72 7.55 -20.03 -2.43
N ALA A 73 7.45 -18.92 -1.70
CA ALA A 73 6.95 -18.93 -0.34
C ALA A 73 5.52 -19.49 -0.27
N LYS A 74 5.29 -20.52 0.57
CA LYS A 74 3.95 -21.08 0.78
C LYS A 74 3.06 -20.04 1.47
N VAL A 75 2.03 -19.57 0.77
CA VAL A 75 1.09 -18.58 1.29
C VAL A 75 -0.12 -19.30 1.86
N ALA A 76 -0.44 -19.12 3.15
CA ALA A 76 -1.80 -19.39 3.64
C ALA A 76 -2.72 -18.44 2.87
N GLY A 77 -3.86 -18.93 2.33
CA GLY A 77 -4.67 -18.23 1.32
C GLY A 77 -4.73 -16.71 1.55
N TYR A 78 -4.64 -15.92 0.48
CA TYR A 78 -4.40 -14.47 0.50
C TYR A 78 -5.07 -13.67 1.65
N TYR A 79 -6.34 -13.98 1.95
CA TYR A 79 -7.15 -13.37 3.02
C TYR A 79 -6.84 -13.86 4.45
N ALA A 80 -6.26 -15.07 4.60
CA ALA A 80 -6.01 -15.76 5.88
C ALA A 80 -4.84 -15.17 6.68
N ALA A 81 -3.88 -14.50 6.01
CA ALA A 81 -2.65 -14.00 6.63
C ALA A 81 -2.71 -12.54 7.11
N THR A 82 -3.89 -11.94 7.26
CA THR A 82 -4.03 -10.60 7.85
C THR A 82 -4.78 -10.68 9.18
N SER A 83 -4.03 -10.56 10.28
CA SER A 83 -4.59 -10.67 11.63
C SER A 83 -5.75 -9.67 11.87
N LYS A 84 -6.70 -10.02 12.73
CA LYS A 84 -7.80 -9.12 13.15
C LYS A 84 -7.25 -7.76 13.62
N ARG A 85 -6.10 -7.77 14.31
CA ARG A 85 -5.38 -6.57 14.76
C ARG A 85 -4.92 -5.70 13.58
N LYS A 86 -4.33 -6.30 12.54
CA LYS A 86 -3.87 -5.57 11.35
C LYS A 86 -5.05 -4.96 10.59
N LYS A 87 -6.17 -5.69 10.43
CA LYS A 87 -7.41 -5.13 9.85
C LYS A 87 -7.95 -3.94 10.67
N SER A 88 -7.96 -4.04 12.00
CA SER A 88 -8.37 -2.94 12.88
C SER A 88 -7.47 -1.71 12.72
N ASN A 89 -6.15 -1.90 12.67
CA ASN A 89 -5.19 -0.82 12.49
C ASN A 89 -5.35 -0.13 11.13
N LEU A 90 -5.55 -0.89 10.05
CA LEU A 90 -5.81 -0.35 8.71
C LEU A 90 -7.08 0.49 8.68
N LYS A 91 -8.17 0.03 9.31
CA LYS A 91 -9.41 0.83 9.44
C LYS A 91 -9.18 2.15 10.16
N LYS A 92 -8.43 2.14 11.25
CA LYS A 92 -8.12 3.37 12.01
C LYS A 92 -7.22 4.33 11.21
N SER A 93 -6.23 3.80 10.50
CA SER A 93 -5.41 4.56 9.54
C SER A 93 -6.28 5.22 8.46
N ALA A 94 -7.19 4.46 7.87
CA ALA A 94 -8.10 4.94 6.83
C ALA A 94 -9.02 6.06 7.31
N ILE A 95 -9.64 5.88 8.48
CA ILE A 95 -10.49 6.92 9.09
C ILE A 95 -9.70 8.21 9.31
N ALA A 96 -8.47 8.12 9.82
CA ALA A 96 -7.62 9.28 10.01
C ALA A 96 -7.30 9.97 8.67
N PHE A 97 -6.90 9.21 7.66
CA PHE A 97 -6.58 9.76 6.34
C PHE A 97 -7.78 10.49 5.71
N LEU A 98 -8.97 9.89 5.77
CA LEU A 98 -10.19 10.48 5.21
C LEU A 98 -10.58 11.78 5.92
N ARG A 99 -10.39 11.85 7.24
CA ARG A 99 -10.62 13.08 8.02
C ARG A 99 -9.62 14.19 7.70
N GLU A 100 -8.41 13.84 7.30
CA GLU A 100 -7.40 14.82 6.89
C GLU A 100 -7.57 15.28 5.43
N ASN A 101 -8.28 14.49 4.61
CA ASN A 101 -8.35 14.64 3.15
C ASN A 101 -9.78 14.62 2.59
N PHE A 102 -10.61 15.58 3.01
CA PHE A 102 -12.01 15.72 2.57
C PHE A 102 -12.21 15.97 1.07
N ALA A 103 -11.15 16.20 0.30
CA ALA A 103 -11.20 16.48 -1.14
C ALA A 103 -11.48 15.24 -2.01
N TYR A 104 -11.45 14.05 -1.42
CA TYR A 104 -11.71 12.79 -2.12
C TYR A 104 -13.01 12.15 -1.63
N GLY A 105 -13.62 11.29 -2.46
CA GLY A 105 -14.87 10.59 -2.15
C GLY A 105 -14.87 9.82 -0.82
N LYS A 106 -16.07 9.48 -0.33
CA LYS A 106 -16.24 8.74 0.95
C LYS A 106 -16.00 7.23 0.84
N ASN A 107 -15.93 6.71 -0.38
CA ASN A 107 -15.71 5.29 -0.63
C ASN A 107 -14.24 4.95 -0.42
N TYR A 108 -14.00 3.81 0.23
CA TYR A 108 -12.66 3.29 0.38
C TYR A 108 -12.66 1.76 0.36
N ARG A 109 -11.52 1.19 -0.02
CA ARG A 109 -11.26 -0.25 0.04
C ARG A 109 -9.84 -0.52 0.52
N PHE A 110 -9.60 -1.77 0.92
CA PHE A 110 -8.28 -2.27 1.27
C PHE A 110 -7.81 -3.28 0.23
N ASP A 111 -6.61 -3.06 -0.29
CA ASP A 111 -5.97 -3.93 -1.27
C ASP A 111 -4.61 -4.42 -0.72
N VAL A 112 -4.09 -5.54 -1.21
CA VAL A 112 -2.70 -5.94 -0.97
C VAL A 112 -1.99 -6.03 -2.30
N VAL A 113 -0.73 -5.60 -2.30
CA VAL A 113 0.21 -5.89 -3.37
C VAL A 113 1.27 -6.83 -2.83
N GLU A 114 1.38 -8.00 -3.43
CA GLU A 114 2.45 -8.95 -3.15
C GLU A 114 3.58 -8.74 -4.16
N VAL A 115 4.80 -8.61 -3.65
CA VAL A 115 6.03 -8.45 -4.44
C VAL A 115 6.92 -9.64 -4.12
N GLU A 116 7.16 -10.48 -5.12
CA GLU A 116 8.02 -11.65 -4.99
C GLU A 116 9.45 -11.30 -5.43
N HIS A 117 10.44 -11.82 -4.72
CA HIS A 117 11.84 -11.66 -5.07
C HIS A 117 12.60 -12.98 -5.16
N ASP A 118 13.57 -13.06 -6.06
CA ASP A 118 14.52 -14.18 -6.12
C ASP A 118 15.55 -14.12 -4.96
N GLU A 119 16.46 -15.10 -4.91
CA GLU A 119 17.54 -15.16 -3.91
C GLU A 119 18.52 -13.98 -4.00
N LYS A 120 18.61 -13.33 -5.17
CA LYS A 120 19.44 -12.15 -5.43
C LYS A 120 18.71 -10.84 -5.06
N GLY A 121 17.44 -10.92 -4.64
CA GLY A 121 16.61 -9.77 -4.31
C GLY A 121 16.10 -9.00 -5.52
N ASN A 122 16.05 -9.62 -6.71
CA ASN A 122 15.37 -9.09 -7.89
C ASN A 122 13.88 -9.37 -7.78
N PHE A 123 13.04 -8.40 -8.13
CA PHE A 123 11.59 -8.63 -8.15
C PHE A 123 11.18 -9.37 -9.40
N VAL A 124 10.48 -10.49 -9.21
CA VAL A 124 10.10 -11.41 -10.28
C VAL A 124 8.60 -11.33 -10.60
N ASN A 125 7.75 -11.18 -9.58
CA ASN A 125 6.31 -11.06 -9.75
C ASN A 125 5.76 -9.93 -8.88
N ILE A 126 4.71 -9.26 -9.39
CA ILE A 126 3.89 -8.32 -8.62
C ILE A 126 2.42 -8.68 -8.85
N ASN A 127 1.74 -9.07 -7.77
CA ASN A 127 0.33 -9.43 -7.77
C ASN A 127 -0.47 -8.41 -6.96
N HIS A 128 -1.62 -8.00 -7.46
CA HIS A 128 -2.51 -7.06 -6.80
C HIS A 128 -3.88 -7.69 -6.65
N PHE A 129 -4.39 -7.70 -5.42
CA PHE A 129 -5.71 -8.22 -5.14
C PHE A 129 -6.53 -7.21 -4.36
N GLU A 130 -7.76 -7.05 -4.82
CA GLU A 130 -8.67 -6.00 -4.38
C GLU A 130 -9.63 -6.51 -3.29
N GLY A 131 -9.97 -5.63 -2.35
CA GLY A 131 -11.08 -5.83 -1.40
C GLY A 131 -10.93 -7.01 -0.44
N PHE A 132 -10.12 -6.86 0.62
CA PHE A 132 -9.88 -7.90 1.64
C PHE A 132 -10.23 -7.53 3.10
#